data_AF-A0A7J6BBN1-F1
#
_entry.id   AF-A0A7J6BBN1-F1
#
_cell.length_a   1.000
_cell.length_b   1.000
_cell.length_c   1.000
_cell.angle_alpha   90.00
_cell.angle_beta   90.00
_cell.angle_gamma   90.00
#
_symmetry.space_group_name_H-M   'P 1'
#
loop_
_entity.id
_entity.type
_entity.pdbx_description
1 polymer ?
#
loop_
_entity_poly.entity_id
_entity_poly.type
_entity_poly.pdbx_seq_one_letter_code
_entity_poly.pdbx_strand_id
1 'polypeptide(L)'
;MADGPKKSKISSGRRLGLKIKMLNTAQEMLILEQEEKRKEKEVTLSERVPPLKLSGLSVQELQDLCRDLHHKIDIIDEERYDTEVKMSKNEKEIQDMTHKIIELKGKMKRPTLKRVKISAEAMLSVLLGAKHKESIDFKANLKTVKKEEEKVRPCISHVYH
;
A
#
# COMPACT_ATOMS: atom_id res chain seq x y z
N MET A 1 15.12 -48.67 15.78
CA MET A 1 15.69 -47.30 15.75
C MET A 1 14.88 -46.50 14.74
N ALA A 2 13.97 -45.63 15.19
CA ALA A 2 13.16 -44.82 14.29
C ALA A 2 14.00 -43.62 13.84
N ASP A 3 14.33 -43.56 12.55
CA ASP A 3 14.96 -42.40 11.92
C ASP A 3 14.08 -41.17 12.15
N GLY A 4 14.58 -40.21 12.93
CA GLY A 4 13.91 -38.94 13.17
C GLY A 4 13.70 -38.16 11.86
N PRO A 5 12.71 -37.24 11.82
CA PRO A 5 12.38 -36.50 10.60
C PRO A 5 13.59 -35.76 10.04
N LYS A 6 13.95 -36.06 8.78
CA LYS A 6 15.08 -35.46 8.07
C LYS A 6 14.95 -33.93 8.06
N LYS A 7 15.97 -33.23 8.58
CA LYS A 7 16.03 -31.76 8.61
C LYS A 7 15.91 -31.21 7.17
N SER A 8 15.03 -30.22 6.97
CA SER A 8 14.81 -29.65 5.63
C SER A 8 16.10 -29.02 5.08
N LYS A 9 16.48 -29.35 3.85
CA LYS A 9 17.70 -28.85 3.19
C LYS A 9 17.78 -27.32 3.06
N ILE A 10 16.65 -26.62 3.20
CA ILE A 10 16.56 -25.16 3.15
C ILE A 10 16.55 -24.61 4.57
N SER A 11 17.56 -23.82 4.92
CA SER A 11 17.61 -23.08 6.18
C SER A 11 16.45 -22.09 6.31
N SER A 12 15.98 -21.87 7.55
CA SER A 12 14.99 -20.83 7.87
C SER A 12 15.41 -19.45 7.35
N GLY A 13 16.71 -19.12 7.42
CA GLY A 13 17.25 -17.85 6.91
C GLY A 13 17.08 -17.68 5.40
N ARG A 14 17.25 -18.76 4.62
CA ARG A 14 17.00 -18.73 3.16
C ARG A 14 15.51 -18.54 2.85
N ARG A 15 14.61 -19.19 3.59
CA ARG A 15 13.16 -18.98 3.44
C ARG A 15 12.76 -17.53 3.75
N LEU A 16 13.31 -16.95 4.82
CA LEU A 16 13.04 -15.55 5.17
C LEU A 16 13.57 -14.60 4.10
N GLY A 17 14.80 -14.79 3.63
CA GLY A 17 15.36 -13.97 2.56
C GLY A 17 14.53 -13.99 1.28
N LEU A 18 13.98 -15.15 0.90
CA LEU A 18 13.05 -15.25 -0.23
C LEU A 18 11.73 -14.52 0.02
N LYS A 19 11.13 -14.64 1.22
CA LYS A 19 9.91 -13.89 1.57
C LYS A 19 10.13 -12.38 1.49
N ILE A 20 11.25 -11.87 2.00
CA ILE A 20 11.59 -10.44 1.91
C ILE A 20 11.70 -10.01 0.45
N LYS A 21 12.40 -10.80 -0.39
CA LYS A 21 12.49 -10.50 -1.83
C LYS A 21 11.11 -10.46 -2.49
N MET A 22 10.24 -11.43 -2.20
CA MET A 22 8.88 -11.45 -2.74
C MET A 22 8.06 -10.22 -2.31
N LEU A 23 8.16 -9.81 -1.05
CA LEU A 23 7.46 -8.62 -0.55
C LEU A 23 7.98 -7.33 -1.19
N ASN A 24 9.30 -7.19 -1.34
CA ASN A 24 9.90 -6.03 -1.98
C ASN A 24 9.44 -5.91 -3.45
N THR A 25 9.49 -7.02 -4.20
CA THR A 25 9.01 -7.04 -5.59
C THR A 25 7.51 -6.77 -5.66
N ALA A 26 6.70 -7.33 -4.76
CA ALA A 26 5.27 -7.04 -4.71
C ALA A 26 4.97 -5.56 -4.43
N GLN A 27 5.75 -4.93 -3.55
CA GLN A 27 5.63 -3.51 -3.27
C GLN A 27 6.00 -2.65 -4.48
N GLU A 28 7.09 -2.98 -5.19
CA GLU A 28 7.48 -2.29 -6.42
C GLU A 28 6.39 -2.41 -7.50
N MET A 29 5.83 -3.61 -7.71
CA MET A 29 4.73 -3.83 -8.66
C MET A 29 3.47 -3.04 -8.27
N LEU A 30 3.14 -2.97 -6.98
CA LEU A 30 1.99 -2.20 -6.51
C LEU A 30 2.14 -0.70 -6.78
N ILE A 31 3.34 -0.15 -6.60
CA ILE A 31 3.62 1.26 -6.89
C ILE A 31 3.49 1.53 -8.39
N LEU A 32 4.03 0.64 -9.23
CA LEU A 32 3.90 0.76 -10.69
C LEU A 32 2.44 0.70 -11.14
N GLU A 33 1.66 -0.26 -10.63
CA GLU A 33 0.23 -0.39 -10.95
C GLU A 33 -0.56 0.86 -10.53
N GLN A 34 -0.25 1.44 -9.36
CA GLN A 34 -0.89 2.69 -8.90
C GLN A 34 -0.57 3.87 -9.84
N GLU A 35 0.67 3.96 -10.31
CA GLU A 35 1.10 4.98 -11.25
C GLU A 35 0.40 4.83 -12.61
N GLU A 36 0.32 3.60 -13.12
CA GLU A 36 -0.40 3.30 -14.37
C GLU A 36 -1.88 3.64 -14.26
N LYS A 37 -2.56 3.23 -13.19
CA LYS A 37 -3.96 3.59 -12.92
C LYS A 37 -4.17 5.10 -12.84
N ARG A 38 -3.21 5.84 -12.27
CA ARG A 38 -3.29 7.30 -12.22
C ARG A 38 -3.18 7.93 -13.61
N LYS A 39 -2.26 7.45 -14.44
CA LYS A 39 -2.10 7.91 -15.82
C LYS A 39 -3.32 7.57 -16.67
N GLU A 40 -3.84 6.34 -16.57
CA GLU A 40 -5.04 5.92 -17.28
C GLU A 40 -6.26 6.77 -16.88
N LYS A 41 -6.40 7.09 -15.59
CA LYS A 41 -7.43 8.02 -15.10
C LYS A 41 -7.27 9.42 -15.71
N GLU A 42 -6.04 9.95 -15.77
CA GLU A 42 -5.78 11.27 -16.36
C GLU A 42 -6.11 11.30 -17.86
N VAL A 43 -5.69 10.28 -18.60
CA VAL A 43 -6.02 10.11 -20.04
C VAL A 43 -7.54 10.07 -20.22
N THR A 44 -8.23 9.19 -19.48
CA THR A 44 -9.69 9.04 -19.55
C THR A 44 -10.41 10.34 -19.23
N LEU A 45 -9.97 11.09 -18.21
CA LEU A 45 -10.57 12.37 -17.85
C LEU A 45 -10.31 13.45 -18.90
N SER A 46 -9.10 13.48 -19.48
CA SER A 46 -8.76 14.46 -20.52
C SER A 46 -9.57 14.25 -21.80
N GLU A 47 -9.91 13.00 -22.15
CA GLU A 47 -10.78 12.64 -23.28
C GLU A 47 -12.25 12.96 -22.99
N ARG A 48 -12.74 12.62 -21.79
CA ARG A 48 -14.15 12.79 -21.40
C ARG A 48 -14.52 14.24 -21.10
N VAL A 49 -13.60 14.98 -20.48
CA VAL A 49 -13.80 16.36 -20.01
C VAL A 49 -12.60 17.21 -20.46
N PRO A 50 -12.51 17.55 -21.76
CA PRO A 50 -11.46 18.41 -22.25
C PRO A 50 -11.59 19.83 -21.66
N PRO A 51 -10.49 20.60 -21.58
CA PRO A 51 -10.52 21.98 -21.09
C PRO A 51 -11.50 22.85 -21.89
N LEU A 52 -12.36 23.58 -21.19
CA LEU A 52 -13.34 24.48 -21.80
C LEU A 52 -12.64 25.67 -22.45
N LYS A 53 -12.91 25.87 -23.75
CA LYS A 53 -12.43 27.05 -24.49
C LYS A 53 -13.55 28.08 -24.53
N LEU A 54 -13.46 29.07 -23.64
CA LEU A 54 -14.48 30.11 -23.50
C LEU A 54 -14.18 31.39 -24.32
N SER A 55 -12.95 31.54 -24.79
CA SER A 55 -12.50 32.71 -25.54
C SER A 55 -13.09 32.75 -26.96
N GLY A 56 -13.63 33.89 -27.35
CA GLY A 56 -14.11 34.12 -28.72
C GLY A 56 -15.54 33.62 -29.00
N LEU A 57 -16.23 33.08 -28.00
CA LEU A 57 -17.64 32.72 -28.10
C LEU A 57 -18.53 33.96 -27.97
N SER A 58 -19.57 34.01 -28.80
CA SER A 58 -20.67 34.97 -28.65
C SER A 58 -21.55 34.63 -27.45
N VAL A 59 -22.36 35.60 -27.00
CA VAL A 59 -23.29 35.40 -25.87
C VAL A 59 -24.24 34.23 -26.10
N GLN A 60 -24.71 34.05 -27.34
CA GLN A 60 -25.63 32.97 -27.69
C GLN A 60 -24.93 31.60 -27.57
N GLU A 61 -23.74 31.44 -28.14
CA GLU A 61 -22.98 30.18 -28.06
C GLU A 61 -22.60 29.83 -26.62
N LEU A 62 -22.31 30.83 -25.78
CA LEU A 62 -22.10 30.64 -24.35
C LEU A 62 -23.36 30.11 -23.64
N GLN A 63 -24.53 30.66 -23.97
CA GLN A 63 -25.80 30.18 -23.41
C GLN A 63 -26.15 28.75 -23.87
N ASP A 64 -25.87 28.41 -25.13
CA ASP A 64 -26.04 27.06 -25.67
C ASP A 64 -25.10 26.07 -24.95
N LEU A 65 -23.82 26.43 -24.80
CA LEU A 65 -22.86 25.62 -24.05
C LEU A 65 -23.29 25.39 -22.59
N CYS A 66 -23.81 26.42 -21.91
CA CYS A 66 -24.34 26.28 -20.55
C CYS A 66 -25.51 25.29 -20.47
N ARG A 67 -26.44 25.32 -21.43
CA ARG A 67 -27.56 24.37 -21.51
C ARG A 67 -27.07 22.94 -21.75
N ASP A 68 -26.13 22.76 -22.67
CA ASP A 68 -25.54 21.46 -22.99
C ASP A 68 -24.79 20.86 -21.80
N LEU A 69 -24.00 21.67 -21.09
CA LEU A 69 -23.27 21.23 -19.89
C LEU A 69 -24.24 20.84 -18.77
N HIS A 70 -25.30 21.61 -18.55
CA HIS A 70 -26.31 21.27 -17.55
C HIS A 70 -26.97 19.92 -17.86
N HIS A 71 -27.41 19.70 -19.09
CA HIS A 71 -28.02 18.43 -19.50
C HIS A 71 -27.04 17.26 -19.36
N LYS A 72 -25.76 17.46 -19.68
CA LYS A 72 -24.72 16.43 -19.48
C LYS A 72 -24.50 16.10 -18.00
N ILE A 73 -24.56 17.09 -17.11
CA ILE A 73 -24.44 16.87 -15.66
C ILE A 73 -25.55 15.94 -15.19
N ASP A 74 -26.80 16.19 -15.60
CA ASP A 74 -27.94 15.36 -15.19
C ASP A 74 -27.74 13.88 -15.57
N ILE A 75 -27.31 13.61 -16.80
CA ILE A 75 -27.02 12.24 -17.27
C ILE A 75 -25.87 11.61 -16.48
N ILE A 76 -24.76 12.33 -16.31
CA ILE A 76 -23.57 11.80 -15.63
C ILE A 76 -23.87 11.54 -14.15
N ASP A 77 -24.69 12.35 -13.49
CA ASP A 77 -25.08 12.14 -12.11
C ASP A 77 -25.98 10.91 -11.94
N GLU A 78 -26.87 10.63 -12.90
CA GLU A 78 -27.62 9.38 -12.94
C GLU A 78 -26.70 8.17 -13.08
N GLU A 79 -25.76 8.20 -14.04
CA GLU A 79 -24.77 7.12 -14.23
C GLU A 79 -23.88 6.92 -12.99
N ARG A 80 -23.50 8.03 -12.34
CA ARG A 80 -22.72 8.02 -11.09
C ARG A 80 -23.53 7.35 -9.97
N TYR A 81 -24.80 7.70 -9.82
CA TYR A 81 -25.68 7.11 -8.82
C TYR A 81 -25.83 5.60 -9.03
N ASP A 82 -26.10 5.15 -10.25
CA ASP A 82 -26.22 3.73 -10.59
C ASP A 82 -24.94 2.95 -10.26
N THR A 83 -23.78 3.55 -10.58
CA THR A 83 -22.48 2.97 -10.27
C THR A 83 -22.25 2.88 -8.76
N GLU A 84 -22.60 3.93 -8.01
CA GLU A 84 -22.49 3.96 -6.55
C GLU A 84 -23.37 2.91 -5.88
N VAL A 85 -24.59 2.71 -6.37
CA VAL A 85 -25.49 1.65 -5.88
C VAL A 85 -24.90 0.26 -6.13
N LYS A 86 -24.33 0.01 -7.32
CA LYS A 86 -23.64 -1.26 -7.62
C LYS A 86 -22.43 -1.48 -6.70
N MET A 87 -21.62 -0.45 -6.50
CA MET A 87 -20.46 -0.50 -5.58
C MET A 87 -20.90 -0.78 -4.14
N SER A 88 -21.98 -0.14 -3.68
CA SER A 88 -22.53 -0.36 -2.33
C SER A 88 -23.01 -1.80 -2.13
N LYS A 89 -23.63 -2.41 -3.15
CA LYS A 89 -24.02 -3.83 -3.10
C LYS A 89 -22.80 -4.74 -2.99
N ASN A 90 -21.79 -4.52 -3.84
CA ASN A 90 -20.56 -5.30 -3.82
C ASN A 90 -19.83 -5.18 -2.47
N GLU A 91 -19.74 -3.97 -1.91
CA GLU A 91 -19.14 -3.74 -0.60
C GLU A 91 -19.88 -4.49 0.52
N LYS A 92 -21.22 -4.47 0.50
CA LYS A 92 -22.03 -5.25 1.46
C LYS A 92 -21.80 -6.75 1.32
N GLU A 93 -21.72 -7.26 0.10
CA GLU A 93 -21.42 -8.68 -0.16
C GLU A 93 -20.02 -9.07 0.34
N ILE A 94 -19.01 -8.25 0.08
CA ILE A 94 -17.65 -8.46 0.59
C ILE A 94 -17.63 -8.46 2.11
N GLN A 95 -18.34 -7.52 2.75
CA GLN A 95 -18.45 -7.44 4.20
C GLN A 95 -19.12 -8.69 4.78
N ASP A 96 -20.24 -9.12 4.22
CA ASP A 96 -20.95 -10.33 4.66
C ASP A 96 -20.08 -11.58 4.49
N MET A 97 -19.42 -11.74 3.34
CA MET A 97 -18.48 -12.83 3.12
C MET A 97 -17.30 -12.79 4.09
N THR A 98 -16.77 -11.60 4.38
CA THR A 98 -15.68 -11.42 5.34
C THR A 98 -16.12 -11.84 6.75
N HIS A 99 -17.33 -11.47 7.16
CA HIS A 99 -17.90 -11.91 8.44
C HIS A 99 -18.06 -13.43 8.49
N LYS A 100 -18.61 -14.06 7.44
CA LYS A 100 -18.72 -15.52 7.34
C LYS A 100 -17.36 -16.21 7.42
N ILE A 101 -16.34 -15.68 6.75
CA ILE A 101 -14.96 -16.21 6.84
C ILE A 101 -14.44 -16.14 8.28
N ILE A 102 -14.70 -15.04 8.99
CA ILE A 102 -14.29 -14.88 10.40
C ILE A 102 -15.00 -15.89 11.30
N GLU A 103 -16.29 -16.12 11.09
CA GLU A 103 -17.05 -17.13 11.85
C GLU A 103 -16.54 -18.55 11.58
N LEU A 104 -16.32 -18.89 10.30
CA LEU A 104 -15.86 -20.21 9.86
C LEU A 104 -14.42 -20.53 10.27
N LYS A 105 -13.52 -19.54 10.26
CA LYS A 105 -12.14 -19.71 10.76
C LYS A 105 -12.09 -20.02 12.26
N GLY A 106 -13.25 -20.00 12.93
CA GLY A 106 -13.37 -20.12 14.37
C GLY A 106 -12.96 -18.81 15.03
N LYS A 107 -13.65 -18.44 16.10
CA LYS A 107 -13.22 -17.32 16.97
C LYS A 107 -11.77 -17.56 17.39
N MET A 108 -10.78 -16.98 16.68
CA MET A 108 -9.64 -16.42 17.40
C MET A 108 -10.29 -15.58 18.47
N LYS A 109 -10.11 -15.94 19.75
CA LYS A 109 -10.73 -15.22 20.87
C LYS A 109 -10.58 -13.75 20.56
N ARG A 110 -11.69 -13.02 20.35
CA ARG A 110 -11.65 -11.56 20.19
C ARG A 110 -10.70 -11.09 21.27
N PRO A 111 -9.53 -10.50 20.94
CA PRO A 111 -8.63 -10.01 21.96
C PRO A 111 -9.50 -9.17 22.89
N THR A 112 -9.61 -9.56 24.16
CA THR A 112 -10.45 -8.86 25.14
C THR A 112 -10.20 -7.38 24.98
N LEU A 113 -11.26 -6.58 24.85
CA LEU A 113 -11.18 -5.12 24.66
C LEU A 113 -10.43 -4.52 25.86
N LYS A 114 -9.11 -4.47 25.78
CA LYS A 114 -8.27 -3.76 26.73
C LYS A 114 -8.42 -2.28 26.39
N ARG A 115 -8.63 -1.42 27.39
CA ARG A 115 -8.51 0.03 27.19
C ARG A 115 -7.11 0.30 26.65
N VAL A 116 -7.01 0.57 25.36
CA VAL A 116 -5.76 0.95 24.73
C VAL A 116 -5.52 2.40 25.13
N LYS A 117 -4.57 2.61 26.05
CA LYS A 117 -4.05 3.95 26.30
C LYS A 117 -3.37 4.41 25.01
N ILE A 118 -3.56 5.68 24.63
CA ILE A 118 -2.87 6.28 23.47
C ILE A 118 -1.39 5.93 23.59
N SER A 119 -0.78 5.40 22.53
CA SER A 119 0.62 5.00 22.56
C SER A 119 1.48 6.24 22.84
N ALA A 120 2.64 6.04 23.50
CA ALA A 120 3.56 7.14 23.77
C ALA A 120 3.92 7.89 22.47
N GLU A 121 4.05 7.17 21.36
CA GLU A 121 4.31 7.73 20.03
C GLU A 121 3.16 8.62 19.53
N ALA A 122 1.91 8.18 19.67
CA ALA A 122 0.76 8.99 19.28
C ALA A 122 0.59 10.22 20.18
N MET A 123 0.85 10.10 21.49
CA MET A 123 0.87 11.26 22.39
C MET A 123 2.01 12.23 22.05
N LEU A 124 3.22 11.73 21.79
CA LEU A 124 4.40 12.55 21.48
C LEU A 124 4.23 13.27 20.15
N SER A 125 3.66 12.61 19.14
CA SER A 125 3.36 13.25 17.85
C SER A 125 2.36 14.40 17.99
N VAL A 126 1.35 14.25 18.84
CA VAL A 126 0.36 15.30 19.14
C VAL A 126 0.96 16.43 19.98
N LEU A 127 1.80 16.12 20.97
CA LEU A 127 2.36 17.11 21.91
C LEU A 127 3.56 17.88 21.35
N LEU A 128 4.41 17.25 20.54
CA LEU A 128 5.67 17.82 20.05
C LEU A 128 5.64 18.21 18.57
N GLY A 129 4.54 17.90 17.87
CA GLY A 129 4.39 18.14 16.44
C GLY A 129 5.47 17.44 15.60
N ALA A 130 5.72 17.94 14.39
CA ALA A 130 6.63 17.32 13.42
C ALA A 130 8.12 17.29 13.81
N LYS A 131 8.50 17.75 15.02
CA LYS A 131 9.91 17.90 15.43
C LYS A 131 10.54 16.61 15.97
N HIS A 132 9.76 15.61 16.40
CA HIS A 132 10.28 14.30 16.81
C HIS A 132 9.68 13.20 15.95
N LYS A 133 10.24 13.04 14.75
CA LYS A 133 10.01 11.90 13.87
C LYS A 133 11.18 10.92 13.98
N GLU A 134 11.63 10.65 15.20
CA GLU A 134 12.49 9.49 15.45
C GLU A 134 11.58 8.28 15.42
N SER A 135 11.60 7.54 14.31
CA SER A 135 11.01 6.21 14.29
C SER A 135 11.59 5.43 15.47
N ILE A 136 10.73 4.86 16.31
CA ILE A 136 11.15 3.94 17.37
C ILE A 136 11.55 2.62 16.69
N ASP A 137 12.59 2.69 15.88
CA ASP A 137 13.34 1.54 15.42
C ASP A 137 14.11 1.08 16.65
N PHE A 138 13.69 -0.04 17.23
CA PHE A 138 14.43 -0.71 18.31
C PHE A 138 15.90 -0.96 17.96
N LYS A 139 16.22 -0.93 16.66
CA LYS A 139 17.57 -1.07 16.10
C LYS A 139 18.42 0.20 16.18
N ALA A 140 17.81 1.39 16.27
CA ALA A 140 18.52 2.67 16.27
C ALA A 140 19.21 2.98 17.62
N ASN A 141 18.71 2.41 18.73
CA ASN A 141 19.25 2.63 20.08
C ASN A 141 20.29 1.58 20.54
N LEU A 142 20.61 0.59 19.70
CA LEU A 142 21.65 -0.40 20.03
C LEU A 142 23.04 0.16 19.68
N LYS A 143 23.93 0.32 20.67
CA LYS A 143 25.34 0.64 20.45
C LYS A 143 25.98 -0.43 19.56
N THR A 144 26.34 -0.09 18.33
CA THR A 144 27.21 -0.92 17.50
C THR A 144 28.62 -0.87 18.09
N VAL A 145 29.10 -1.98 18.65
CA VAL A 145 30.52 -2.13 18.99
C VAL A 145 31.27 -2.18 17.65
N LYS A 146 32.21 -1.26 17.43
CA LYS A 146 33.13 -1.32 16.28
C LYS A 146 33.81 -2.68 16.30
N LYS A 147 33.45 -3.56 15.38
CA LYS A 147 34.23 -4.75 15.10
C LYS A 147 35.49 -4.23 14.40
N GLU A 148 36.64 -4.34 15.06
CA GLU A 148 37.93 -4.04 14.42
C GLU A 148 38.00 -4.82 13.10
N GLU A 149 38.45 -4.14 12.05
CA GLU A 149 38.70 -4.77 10.75
C GLU A 149 39.73 -5.89 10.96
N GLU A 150 39.26 -7.14 10.86
CA GLU A 150 40.15 -8.29 10.79
C GLU A 150 40.94 -8.16 9.47
N LYS A 151 42.21 -7.73 9.59
CA LYS A 151 43.16 -7.67 8.49
C LYS A 151 43.17 -9.01 7.77
N VAL A 152 42.56 -9.04 6.58
CA VAL A 152 42.70 -10.13 5.63
C VAL A 152 44.18 -10.28 5.32
N ARG A 153 44.83 -11.30 5.88
CA ARG A 153 46.19 -11.68 5.49
C ARG A 153 46.13 -12.16 4.02
N PRO A 154 46.98 -11.66 3.11
CA PRO A 154 47.02 -12.21 1.77
C PRO A 154 47.54 -13.65 1.86
N CYS A 155 46.77 -14.60 1.35
CA CYS A 155 47.24 -15.96 1.15
C CYS A 155 48.39 -15.93 0.15
N ILE A 156 49.60 -16.24 0.62
CA ILE A 156 50.79 -16.40 -0.21
C ILE A 156 50.55 -17.63 -1.11
N SER A 157 50.29 -17.38 -2.39
CA SER A 157 50.31 -18.41 -3.43
C SER A 157 51.73 -18.98 -3.51
N HIS A 158 51.92 -20.19 -3.01
CA HIS A 158 53.13 -20.96 -3.25
C HIS A 158 53.16 -21.38 -4.71
N VAL A 159 54.11 -20.83 -5.46
CA VAL A 159 54.57 -21.33 -6.76
C VAL A 159 55.26 -22.67 -6.51
N TYR A 160 54.72 -23.75 -7.07
CA TYR A 160 55.49 -24.99 -7.23
C TYR A 160 56.22 -24.92 -8.58
N HIS A 161 57.52 -25.21 -8.50
CA HIS A 161 58.43 -25.46 -9.60
C HIS A 161 57.97 -26.63 -10.48
#